data_AF-A0A1X1P936-F1
#
_entry.id   AF-A0A1X1P936-F1
#
_cell.length_a   1.000
_cell.length_b   1.000
_cell.length_c   1.000
_cell.angle_alpha   90.00
_cell.angle_beta   90.00
_cell.angle_gamma   90.00
#
_symmetry.space_group_name_H-M   'P 1'
#
loop_
_entity.id
_entity.type
_entity.pdbx_description
1 polymer ?
#
loop_
_entity_poly.entity_id
_entity_poly.type
_entity_poly.pdbx_seq_one_letter_code
_entity_poly.pdbx_strand_id
1 'polypeptide(L)'
;MNAHSPLTRAKWLIGCAVASIAIGAHAQSAGDSADTLLSDSAAVLRQLDAGQYGAVWTNAAPFVKARIKQDPFAADMQRARQSVGAVRQRGWAQITRIRYTNTSTMPDGLYANVDYTTTLASGSTVFEKLSFRLDDDGQWHLTGYVPRQSQNYAP
;
A
#
# COMPACT_ATOMS: atom_id res chain seq x y z
N MET A 1 -68.39 -16.47 50.79
CA MET A 1 -67.38 -15.39 50.72
C MET A 1 -66.05 -16.00 50.32
N ASN A 2 -65.54 -15.57 49.15
CA ASN A 2 -64.15 -15.51 48.65
C ASN A 2 -63.27 -16.76 48.86
N ALA A 3 -63.02 -17.61 47.84
CA ALA A 3 -62.23 -17.45 46.62
C ALA A 3 -60.71 -17.50 46.83
N HIS A 4 -60.06 -18.56 46.33
CA HIS A 4 -58.76 -18.51 45.64
C HIS A 4 -58.68 -19.65 44.61
N SER A 5 -58.58 -19.27 43.33
CA SER A 5 -58.41 -20.15 42.16
C SER A 5 -56.92 -20.33 41.81
N PRO A 6 -56.55 -21.40 41.06
CA PRO A 6 -55.17 -21.88 40.97
C PRO A 6 -54.37 -21.38 39.75
N LEU A 7 -53.05 -21.56 39.86
CA LEU A 7 -51.99 -21.27 38.90
C LEU A 7 -52.26 -21.78 37.47
N THR A 8 -51.86 -21.01 36.46
CA THR A 8 -51.53 -21.56 35.13
C THR A 8 -50.40 -20.79 34.45
N ARG A 9 -49.46 -21.57 33.89
CA ARG A 9 -48.20 -21.19 33.27
C ARG A 9 -48.37 -20.24 32.07
N ALA A 10 -47.61 -19.15 32.05
CA ALA A 10 -47.42 -18.32 30.87
C ALA A 10 -46.35 -18.92 29.93
N LYS A 11 -46.73 -19.25 28.69
CA LYS A 11 -45.81 -19.53 27.58
C LYS A 11 -45.34 -18.19 27.01
N TRP A 12 -44.04 -17.92 27.13
CA TRP A 12 -43.40 -16.81 26.41
C TRP A 12 -43.16 -17.22 24.94
N LEU A 13 -43.81 -16.55 24.01
CA LEU A 13 -43.45 -16.54 22.59
C LEU A 13 -42.40 -15.45 22.39
N ILE A 14 -41.14 -15.84 22.20
CA ILE A 14 -40.09 -14.93 21.71
C ILE A 14 -40.01 -15.14 20.20
N GLY A 15 -40.51 -14.16 19.45
CA GLY A 15 -40.37 -14.10 18.00
C GLY A 15 -38.93 -13.74 17.63
N CYS A 16 -38.19 -14.70 17.09
CA CYS A 16 -36.90 -14.45 16.46
C CYS A 16 -37.12 -13.90 15.04
N ALA A 17 -37.20 -12.58 14.89
CA ALA A 17 -37.00 -11.93 13.61
C ALA A 17 -35.48 -11.89 13.32
N VAL A 18 -34.97 -12.90 12.61
CA VAL A 18 -33.59 -12.88 12.13
C VAL A 18 -33.55 -11.96 10.91
N ALA A 19 -33.17 -10.70 11.13
CA ALA A 19 -32.80 -9.80 10.06
C ALA A 19 -31.46 -10.27 9.47
N SER A 20 -31.51 -10.91 8.31
CA SER A 20 -30.31 -11.28 7.54
C SER A 20 -29.61 -10.02 7.06
N ILE A 21 -28.61 -9.55 7.81
CA ILE A 21 -27.64 -8.58 7.29
C ILE A 21 -26.70 -9.36 6.39
N ALA A 22 -27.02 -9.43 5.10
CA ALA A 22 -26.05 -9.84 4.09
C ALA A 22 -25.00 -8.73 3.99
N ILE A 23 -23.95 -8.82 4.81
CA ILE A 23 -22.72 -8.08 4.57
C ILE A 23 -22.14 -8.70 3.30
N GLY A 24 -22.41 -8.06 2.16
CA GLY A 24 -21.68 -8.35 0.93
C GLY A 24 -20.22 -8.06 1.20
N ALA A 25 -19.43 -9.11 1.50
CA ALA A 25 -17.99 -9.02 1.47
C ALA A 25 -17.62 -8.71 0.02
N HIS A 26 -17.41 -7.43 -0.29
CA HIS A 26 -16.70 -7.07 -1.50
C HIS A 26 -15.35 -7.74 -1.35
N ALA A 27 -15.09 -8.78 -2.14
CA ALA A 27 -13.76 -9.34 -2.25
C ALA A 27 -12.89 -8.24 -2.86
N GLN A 28 -12.32 -7.37 -2.03
CA GLN A 28 -11.14 -6.61 -2.42
C GLN A 28 -10.13 -7.66 -2.82
N SER A 29 -9.81 -7.71 -4.12
CA SER A 29 -8.74 -8.55 -4.64
C SER A 29 -7.54 -8.35 -3.72
N ALA A 30 -6.88 -9.44 -3.29
CA ALA A 30 -5.76 -9.35 -2.34
C ALA A 30 -4.65 -8.39 -2.83
N GLY A 31 -4.57 -8.18 -4.15
CA GLY A 31 -3.72 -7.18 -4.80
C GLY A 31 -4.07 -5.72 -4.49
N ASP A 32 -5.33 -5.37 -4.23
CA ASP A 32 -5.74 -3.99 -3.93
C ASP A 32 -5.53 -3.57 -2.46
N SER A 33 -5.19 -4.52 -1.58
CA SER A 33 -5.07 -4.28 -0.14
C SER A 33 -3.97 -3.26 0.19
N ALA A 34 -4.25 -2.38 1.15
CA ALA A 34 -3.24 -1.45 1.68
C ALA A 34 -2.09 -2.18 2.38
N ASP A 35 -2.38 -3.31 3.04
CA ASP A 35 -1.36 -4.07 3.77
C ASP A 35 -0.36 -4.74 2.81
N THR A 36 -0.85 -5.28 1.69
CA THR A 36 -0.01 -5.84 0.63
C THR A 36 0.93 -4.76 0.08
N LEU A 37 0.39 -3.60 -0.28
CA LEU A 37 1.18 -2.46 -0.78
C LEU A 37 2.23 -1.98 0.24
N LEU A 38 1.88 -1.92 1.54
CA LEU A 38 2.82 -1.55 2.60
C LEU A 38 3.93 -2.60 2.79
N SER A 39 3.59 -3.88 2.69
CA SER A 39 4.57 -4.98 2.73
C SER A 39 5.54 -4.91 1.55
N ASP A 40 5.02 -4.73 0.33
CA ASP A 40 5.81 -4.67 -0.90
C ASP A 40 6.72 -3.44 -0.91
N SER A 41 6.21 -2.28 -0.51
CA SER A 41 7.02 -1.07 -0.39
C SER A 41 8.12 -1.16 0.68
N ALA A 42 7.84 -1.79 1.82
CA ALA A 42 8.87 -2.09 2.81
C ALA A 42 9.92 -3.08 2.27
N ALA A 43 9.51 -4.08 1.48
CA ALA A 43 10.43 -5.00 0.84
C ALA A 43 11.36 -4.30 -0.17
N VAL A 44 10.81 -3.42 -1.01
CA VAL A 44 11.62 -2.62 -1.95
C VAL A 44 12.62 -1.75 -1.21
N LEU A 45 12.22 -1.04 -0.14
CA LEU A 45 13.16 -0.22 0.64
C LEU A 45 14.31 -1.05 1.23
N ARG A 46 14.03 -2.25 1.74
CA ARG A 46 15.09 -3.16 2.22
C ARG A 46 16.05 -3.58 1.10
N GLN A 47 15.54 -3.85 -0.10
CA GLN A 47 16.37 -4.17 -1.27
C GLN A 47 17.25 -2.98 -1.69
N LEU A 48 16.69 -1.77 -1.70
CA LEU A 48 17.44 -0.54 -2.00
C LEU A 48 18.54 -0.28 -0.95
N ASP A 49 18.25 -0.49 0.32
CA ASP A 49 19.22 -0.40 1.42
C ASP A 49 20.35 -1.42 1.28
N ALA A 50 20.02 -2.64 0.83
CA ALA A 50 20.98 -3.72 0.61
C ALA A 50 21.74 -3.62 -0.73
N GLY A 51 21.53 -2.55 -1.51
CA GLY A 51 22.18 -2.36 -2.82
C GLY A 51 21.67 -3.31 -3.92
N GLN A 52 20.53 -3.96 -3.72
CA GLN A 52 19.97 -4.97 -4.62
C GLN A 52 19.16 -4.34 -5.78
N TYR A 53 19.71 -3.30 -6.41
CA TYR A 53 18.98 -2.51 -7.41
C TYR A 53 18.56 -3.32 -8.65
N GLY A 54 19.35 -4.31 -9.06
CA GLY A 54 18.99 -5.20 -10.16
C GLY A 54 17.74 -6.04 -9.86
N ALA A 55 17.61 -6.54 -8.63
CA ALA A 55 16.42 -7.29 -8.22
C ALA A 55 15.17 -6.40 -8.16
N VAL A 56 15.33 -5.14 -7.73
CA VAL A 56 14.26 -4.14 -7.78
C VAL A 56 13.86 -3.88 -9.24
N TRP A 57 14.81 -3.75 -10.17
CA TRP A 57 14.52 -3.60 -11.59
C TRP A 57 13.77 -4.81 -12.15
N THR A 58 14.19 -6.04 -11.85
CA THR A 58 13.53 -7.26 -12.33
C THR A 58 12.05 -7.30 -11.96
N ASN A 59 11.70 -6.84 -10.76
CA ASN A 59 10.33 -6.78 -10.24
C ASN A 59 9.63 -5.43 -10.50
N ALA A 60 10.25 -4.49 -11.21
CA ALA A 60 9.61 -3.24 -11.59
C ALA A 60 8.52 -3.47 -12.65
N ALA A 61 7.63 -2.49 -12.79
CA ALA A 61 6.49 -2.59 -13.71
C ALA A 61 6.99 -2.84 -15.15
N PRO A 62 6.29 -3.68 -15.94
CA PRO A 62 6.75 -4.04 -17.30
C PRO A 62 7.07 -2.82 -18.18
N PHE A 63 6.25 -1.77 -18.10
CA PHE A 63 6.47 -0.56 -18.89
C PHE A 63 7.72 0.24 -18.46
N VAL A 64 8.14 0.14 -17.19
CA VAL A 64 9.41 0.72 -16.73
C VAL A 64 10.57 -0.05 -17.33
N LYS A 65 10.56 -1.38 -17.24
CA LYS A 65 11.60 -2.24 -17.84
C LYS A 65 11.72 -2.09 -19.35
N ALA A 66 10.60 -1.80 -20.03
CA ALA A 66 10.59 -1.53 -21.46
C ALA A 66 11.30 -0.21 -21.83
N ARG A 67 11.28 0.78 -20.92
CA ARG A 67 11.82 2.13 -21.15
C ARG A 67 13.23 2.32 -20.61
N ILE A 68 13.53 1.73 -19.46
CA ILE A 68 14.80 1.90 -18.74
C ILE A 68 15.46 0.53 -18.60
N LYS A 69 16.67 0.39 -19.16
CA LYS A 69 17.48 -0.82 -19.00
C LYS A 69 17.96 -0.97 -17.55
N GLN A 70 18.35 -2.18 -17.18
CA GLN A 70 18.73 -2.50 -15.80
C GLN A 70 19.85 -1.61 -15.25
N ASP A 71 20.94 -1.42 -16.01
CA ASP A 71 22.10 -0.65 -15.54
C ASP A 71 21.78 0.83 -15.28
N PRO A 72 21.14 1.59 -16.19
CA PRO A 72 20.76 2.97 -15.90
C PRO A 72 19.75 3.06 -14.75
N PHE A 73 18.79 2.12 -14.67
CA PHE A 73 17.87 2.07 -13.52
C PHE A 73 18.63 1.88 -12.20
N ALA A 74 19.55 0.92 -12.16
CA ALA A 74 20.33 0.63 -10.96
C ALA A 74 21.18 1.83 -10.54
N ALA A 75 21.83 2.50 -11.49
CA ALA A 75 22.61 3.69 -11.24
C ALA A 75 21.75 4.84 -10.68
N ASP A 76 20.56 5.06 -11.22
CA ASP A 76 19.65 6.10 -10.74
C ASP A 76 19.09 5.79 -9.34
N MET A 77 18.69 4.55 -9.08
CA MET A 77 18.24 4.11 -7.75
C MET A 77 19.36 4.22 -6.71
N GLN A 78 20.59 3.86 -7.08
CA GLN A 78 21.74 4.01 -6.21
C GLN A 78 22.00 5.46 -5.86
N ARG A 79 22.00 6.36 -6.86
CA ARG A 79 22.21 7.80 -6.64
C ARG A 79 21.11 8.38 -5.75
N ALA A 80 19.85 8.03 -6.02
CA ALA A 80 18.72 8.43 -5.19
C ALA A 80 18.90 7.94 -3.74
N ARG A 81 19.23 6.66 -3.54
CA ARG A 81 19.40 6.09 -2.20
C ARG A 81 20.56 6.71 -1.43
N GLN A 82 21.67 7.03 -2.10
CA GLN A 82 22.82 7.70 -1.49
C GLN A 82 22.48 9.10 -0.97
N SER A 83 21.52 9.80 -1.58
CA SER A 83 21.08 11.13 -1.11
C SER A 83 20.36 11.12 0.24
N VAL A 84 19.86 9.97 0.69
CA VAL A 84 19.12 9.83 1.97
C VAL A 84 20.05 9.78 3.17
N GLY A 85 21.26 9.22 3.01
CA GLY A 85 22.17 8.95 4.13
C GLY A 85 21.81 7.70 4.95
N ALA A 86 22.44 7.56 6.11
CA ALA A 86 22.26 6.41 7.00
C ALA A 86 20.91 6.47 7.72
N VAL A 87 20.10 5.43 7.58
CA VAL A 87 18.73 5.38 8.11
C VAL A 87 18.74 4.77 9.51
N ARG A 88 18.06 5.44 10.45
CA ARG A 88 17.83 4.92 11.80
C ARG A 88 16.49 4.19 11.90
N GLN A 89 15.43 4.80 11.37
CA GLN A 89 14.08 4.22 11.36
C GLN A 89 13.24 4.83 10.23
N ARG A 90 12.22 4.08 9.82
CA ARG A 90 11.19 4.53 8.86
C ARG A 90 9.80 4.20 9.39
N GLY A 91 8.83 5.05 9.05
CA GLY A 91 7.41 4.77 9.21
C GLY A 91 6.64 5.32 8.00
N TRP A 92 5.65 4.58 7.50
CA TRP A 92 4.78 5.10 6.45
C TRP A 92 3.92 6.23 7.03
N ALA A 93 3.74 7.29 6.24
CA ALA A 93 2.98 8.48 6.60
C ALA A 93 1.66 8.55 5.84
N GLN A 94 1.64 8.14 4.57
CA GLN A 94 0.46 8.25 3.72
C GLN A 94 0.49 7.21 2.59
N ILE A 95 -0.69 6.73 2.21
CA ILE A 95 -0.95 6.01 0.96
C ILE A 95 -1.89 6.86 0.11
N THR A 96 -1.51 7.11 -1.14
CA THR A 96 -2.36 7.81 -2.11
C THR A 96 -2.62 6.89 -3.31
N ARG A 97 -3.88 6.58 -3.59
CA ARG A 97 -4.26 5.80 -4.78
C ARG A 97 -4.76 6.72 -5.89
N ILE A 98 -4.35 6.43 -7.12
CA ILE A 98 -4.67 7.22 -8.31
C ILE A 98 -5.04 6.26 -9.43
N ARG A 99 -6.20 6.46 -10.04
CA ARG A 99 -6.58 5.73 -11.26
C ARG A 99 -6.26 6.60 -12.46
N TYR A 100 -5.40 6.11 -13.33
CA TYR A 100 -5.06 6.76 -14.59
C TYR A 100 -5.85 6.11 -15.73
N THR A 101 -6.43 6.96 -16.58
CA THR A 101 -7.20 6.58 -17.77
C THR A 101 -6.85 7.50 -18.92
N ASN A 102 -6.69 6.97 -20.12
CA ASN A 102 -6.39 7.71 -21.35
C ASN A 102 -5.15 8.61 -21.25
N THR A 103 -4.07 8.13 -20.63
CA THR A 103 -2.80 8.88 -20.55
C THR A 103 -1.84 8.46 -21.67
N SER A 104 -1.09 9.42 -22.22
CA SER A 104 -0.05 9.13 -23.22
C SER A 104 1.29 8.72 -22.60
N THR A 105 1.52 9.06 -21.33
CA THR A 105 2.83 8.94 -20.68
C THR A 105 2.98 7.65 -19.88
N MET A 106 1.88 7.05 -19.40
CA MET A 106 1.88 5.79 -18.68
C MET A 106 0.65 4.94 -19.01
N PRO A 107 0.73 3.60 -18.92
CA PRO A 107 -0.43 2.75 -19.17
C PRO A 107 -1.59 3.04 -18.21
N ASP A 108 -2.80 2.87 -18.69
CA ASP A 108 -4.00 2.94 -17.85
C ASP A 108 -3.94 1.90 -16.72
N GLY A 109 -4.50 2.24 -15.56
CA GLY A 109 -4.50 1.32 -14.43
C GLY A 109 -4.62 2.00 -13.08
N LEU A 110 -4.56 1.18 -12.03
CA LEU A 110 -4.51 1.66 -10.65
C LEU A 110 -3.06 1.83 -10.22
N TYR A 111 -2.75 2.99 -9.67
CA TYR A 111 -1.45 3.37 -9.16
C TYR A 111 -1.57 3.75 -7.70
N ALA A 112 -0.46 3.64 -6.98
CA ALA A 112 -0.38 4.10 -5.61
C ALA A 112 0.98 4.70 -5.30
N ASN A 113 0.98 5.69 -4.41
CA ASN A 113 2.18 6.21 -3.75
C ASN A 113 2.15 5.81 -2.28
N VAL A 114 3.28 5.36 -1.76
CA VAL A 114 3.52 5.19 -0.33
C VAL A 114 4.60 6.19 0.06
N ASP A 115 4.24 7.11 0.95
CA ASP A 115 5.16 8.10 1.50
C ASP A 115 5.66 7.62 2.86
N TYR A 116 6.98 7.60 3.04
CA TYR A 116 7.64 7.30 4.30
C TYR A 116 8.22 8.57 4.92
N THR A 117 8.12 8.66 6.24
CA THR A 117 8.95 9.52 7.07
C THR A 117 10.15 8.72 7.55
N THR A 118 11.35 9.22 7.27
CA THR A 118 12.61 8.53 7.54
C THR A 118 13.46 9.38 8.46
N THR A 119 13.73 8.88 9.68
CA THR A 119 14.69 9.50 10.59
C THR A 119 16.08 8.93 10.31
N LEU A 120 17.03 9.81 10.06
CA LEU A 120 18.43 9.46 9.80
C LEU A 120 19.20 9.26 11.09
N ALA A 121 20.36 8.60 10.99
CA ALA A 121 21.29 8.44 12.12
C ALA A 121 21.77 9.79 12.68
N SER A 122 21.79 10.85 11.85
CA SER A 122 22.07 12.23 12.27
C SER A 122 20.96 12.87 13.12
N GLY A 123 19.77 12.27 13.18
CA GLY A 123 18.57 12.84 13.79
C GLY A 123 17.73 13.70 12.84
N SER A 124 18.22 13.97 11.62
CA SER A 124 17.43 14.67 10.58
C SER A 124 16.30 13.79 10.06
N THR A 125 15.22 14.42 9.59
CA THR A 125 14.10 13.74 8.94
C THR A 125 14.12 14.03 7.44
N VAL A 126 13.96 13.00 6.64
CA VAL A 126 13.69 13.08 5.20
C VAL A 126 12.44 12.27 4.87
N PHE A 127 11.94 12.41 3.66
CA PHE A 127 10.81 11.63 3.19
C PHE A 127 11.20 10.80 1.97
N GLU A 128 10.57 9.65 1.82
CA GLU A 128 10.84 8.72 0.73
C GLU A 128 9.50 8.32 0.11
N LYS A 129 9.29 8.66 -1.17
CA LYS A 129 8.08 8.30 -1.90
C LYS A 129 8.36 7.12 -2.81
N LEU A 130 7.63 6.03 -2.65
CA LEU A 130 7.62 4.90 -3.57
C LEU A 130 6.32 4.92 -4.37
N SER A 131 6.43 4.73 -5.68
CA SER A 131 5.31 4.71 -6.61
C SER A 131 5.15 3.31 -7.18
N PHE A 132 3.91 2.82 -7.27
CA PHE A 132 3.57 1.49 -7.75
C PHE A 132 2.41 1.53 -8.75
N ARG A 133 2.32 0.48 -9.56
CA ARG A 133 1.15 0.15 -10.38
C ARG A 133 0.68 -1.25 -10.00
N LEU A 134 -0.62 -1.44 -9.86
CA LEU A 134 -1.20 -2.77 -9.79
C LEU A 134 -1.31 -3.30 -11.23
N ASP A 135 -0.52 -4.32 -11.56
CA ASP A 135 -0.58 -4.95 -12.87
C ASP A 135 -1.57 -6.13 -12.89
N ASP A 136 -1.77 -6.71 -14.07
CA ASP A 136 -2.80 -7.73 -14.35
C ASP A 136 -2.58 -9.06 -13.60
N ASP A 137 -1.39 -9.27 -13.05
CA ASP A 137 -1.09 -10.43 -12.17
C ASP A 137 -1.54 -10.22 -10.72
N GLY A 138 -2.13 -9.06 -10.42
CA GLY A 138 -2.62 -8.70 -9.09
C GLY A 138 -1.52 -8.27 -8.13
N GLN A 139 -0.32 -7.95 -8.61
CA GLN A 139 0.80 -7.49 -7.77
C GLN A 139 1.12 -6.01 -7.99
N TRP A 140 1.60 -5.36 -6.92
CA TRP A 140 2.11 -3.99 -7.01
C TRP A 140 3.55 -4.01 -7.50
N HIS A 141 3.77 -3.51 -8.72
CA HIS A 141 5.10 -3.34 -9.26
C HIS A 141 5.59 -1.91 -9.12
N LEU A 142 6.85 -1.77 -8.72
CA LEU A 142 7.49 -0.46 -8.55
C LEU A 142 7.53 0.27 -9.89
N THR A 143 7.10 1.53 -9.87
CA THR A 143 7.20 2.48 -10.99
C THR A 143 8.21 3.59 -10.73
N GLY A 144 8.58 3.85 -9.46
CA GLY A 144 9.63 4.80 -9.12
C GLY A 144 9.90 4.95 -7.62
N TYR A 145 11.04 5.54 -7.30
CA TYR A 145 11.46 5.89 -5.94
C TYR A 145 12.07 7.30 -5.94
N VAL A 146 11.57 8.17 -5.06
CA VAL A 146 12.00 9.57 -4.98
C VAL A 146 12.17 9.95 -3.50
N PRO A 147 13.42 10.05 -3.01
CA PRO A 147 13.71 10.72 -1.76
C PRO A 147 13.56 12.23 -1.88
N ARG A 148 13.14 12.88 -0.79
CA ARG A 148 12.81 14.31 -0.75
C ARG A 148 13.03 14.90 0.65
N GLN A 149 13.32 16.19 0.71
CA GLN A 149 13.56 16.90 1.98
C GLN A 149 12.27 17.39 2.64
N SER A 150 11.17 17.51 1.89
CA SER A 150 9.87 17.96 2.39
C SER A 150 8.74 16.99 2.04
N GLN A 151 7.73 16.90 2.91
CA GLN A 151 6.56 16.03 2.74
C GLN A 151 5.58 16.52 1.68
N ASN A 152 5.67 17.78 1.27
CA ASN A 152 4.87 18.37 0.21
C ASN A 152 5.83 18.76 -0.91
N TYR A 153 6.04 17.86 -1.86
CA TYR A 153 6.71 18.18 -3.11
C TYR A 153 5.75 17.80 -4.23
N ALA A 154 5.13 18.83 -4.83
CA ALA A 154 4.63 18.72 -6.19
C ALA A 154 5.83 19.02 -7.12
N PRO A 155 6.08 18.19 -8.14
CA PRO A 155 7.16 18.42 -9.10
C PRO A 155 7.04 19.77 -9.82
#